data_AF-A0A0R2JNR2-F1
#
_entry.id   AF-A0A0R2JNR2-F1
#
_cell.length_a   1.000
_cell.length_b   1.000
_cell.length_c   1.000
_cell.angle_alpha   90.00
_cell.angle_beta   90.00
_cell.angle_gamma   90.00
#
_symmetry.space_group_name_H-M   'P 1'
#
loop_
_entity.id
_entity.type
_entity.pdbx_description
1 polymer ?
#
loop_
_entity_poly.entity_id
_entity_poly.type
_entity_poly.pdbx_seq_one_letter_code
_entity_poly.pdbx_strand_id
1 'polypeptide(L)'
;MGSFAIKAVAKSVPQKIVTNDDLTKVLDTSDEWIKRRTGISQRHIAVNESNTEMGVKVANQLLEKSGIDADELNFIIVATMSSDYQTPSTAASIQGIIGAQNAMAFDINAACSGFVYGSTVLNALLAGNPGGKGIIIGEEKLSKLVDWHDRSTAVLFGDGAAGMLVENDGSSSQILAEDLKTYGQLGSSLTAGHFPEDTPFGSNEKQVSQYFKMDGHLVYNFATTKAPASIQRALDQAGLQADQIKFFVMHQANERIVKRVAKKLSLSMDKFPLNISDYGNTAAASEPLLLSELVDKGKIKRGDYLALTGFGGGLTVGTMIIRY
;
A
#
# COMPACT_ATOMS: atom_id res chain seq x y z
N MET A 1 -1.41 -25.96 9.15
CA MET A 1 -1.48 -24.53 9.49
C MET A 1 -0.27 -23.89 8.84
N GLY A 2 -0.47 -22.92 7.94
CA GLY A 2 0.64 -22.20 7.32
C GLY A 2 1.07 -21.04 8.23
N SER A 3 2.37 -20.90 8.44
CA SER A 3 2.96 -19.72 9.07
C SER A 3 3.18 -18.61 8.03
N PHE A 4 3.25 -17.37 8.51
CA PHE A 4 3.49 -16.16 7.72
C PHE A 4 4.55 -15.33 8.46
N ALA A 5 5.78 -15.85 8.50
CA ALA A 5 6.86 -15.25 9.27
C ALA A 5 7.52 -14.14 8.46
N ILE A 6 7.33 -12.87 8.87
CA ILE A 6 7.99 -11.73 8.22
C ILE A 6 9.49 -11.77 8.54
N LYS A 7 10.32 -12.15 7.58
CA LYS A 7 11.78 -12.28 7.76
C LYS A 7 12.48 -10.93 7.65
N ALA A 8 12.03 -10.10 6.71
CA ALA A 8 12.56 -8.76 6.49
C ALA A 8 11.47 -7.81 6.00
N VAL A 9 11.70 -6.51 6.23
CA VAL A 9 10.93 -5.41 5.64
C VAL A 9 11.90 -4.40 5.03
N ALA A 10 11.49 -3.78 3.94
CA ALA A 10 12.30 -2.79 3.24
C ALA A 10 11.43 -1.75 2.55
N LYS A 11 12.07 -0.62 2.22
CA LYS A 11 11.45 0.48 1.49
C LYS A 11 12.43 1.15 0.52
N SER A 12 11.88 1.76 -0.51
CA SER A 12 12.58 2.61 -1.47
C SER A 12 11.65 3.75 -1.86
N VAL A 13 12.10 4.98 -1.66
CA VAL A 13 11.37 6.18 -2.10
C VAL A 13 12.25 7.01 -3.04
N PRO A 14 11.68 7.72 -4.03
CA PRO A 14 12.43 8.59 -4.92
C PRO A 14 13.22 9.67 -4.17
N GLN A 15 14.33 10.12 -4.73
CA GLN A 15 15.15 11.15 -4.07
C GLN A 15 14.51 12.53 -4.08
N LYS A 16 13.71 12.84 -5.11
CA LYS A 16 13.11 14.16 -5.27
C LYS A 16 11.98 14.35 -4.28
N ILE A 17 12.24 15.19 -3.28
CA ILE A 17 11.23 15.70 -2.35
C ILE A 17 10.57 16.92 -2.98
N VAL A 18 9.24 16.95 -2.93
CA VAL A 18 8.39 18.09 -3.29
C VAL A 18 7.64 18.53 -2.06
N THR A 19 8.00 19.70 -1.54
CA THR A 19 7.36 20.28 -0.36
C THR A 19 6.00 20.90 -0.74
N ASN A 20 5.16 21.18 0.24
CA ASN A 20 3.95 21.99 -0.02
C ASN A 20 4.28 23.37 -0.59
N ASP A 21 5.38 23.99 -0.14
CA ASP A 21 5.85 25.28 -0.65
C ASP A 21 6.24 25.20 -2.13
N ASP A 22 6.84 24.09 -2.57
CA ASP A 22 7.08 23.85 -4.00
C ASP A 22 5.77 23.77 -4.80
N LEU A 23 4.72 23.15 -4.25
CA LEU A 23 3.40 23.09 -4.91
C LEU A 23 2.74 24.46 -5.03
N THR A 24 2.93 25.38 -4.08
CA THR A 24 2.38 26.75 -4.17
C THR A 24 2.90 27.55 -5.38
N LYS A 25 4.03 27.12 -5.96
CA LYS A 25 4.61 27.78 -7.14
C LYS A 25 3.89 27.39 -8.44
N VAL A 26 3.12 26.31 -8.42
CA VAL A 26 2.47 25.73 -9.62
C VAL A 26 0.96 25.52 -9.44
N LEU A 27 0.45 25.62 -8.21
CA LEU A 27 -0.96 25.46 -7.87
C LEU A 27 -1.44 26.62 -6.99
N ASP A 28 -2.69 27.05 -7.18
CA ASP A 28 -3.38 27.97 -6.26
C ASP A 28 -3.70 27.25 -4.93
N THR A 29 -2.73 27.17 -4.03
CA THR A 29 -2.84 26.46 -2.74
C THR A 29 -1.89 27.07 -1.70
N SER A 30 -1.93 26.56 -0.47
CA SER A 30 -0.98 26.92 0.58
C SER A 30 -0.60 25.73 1.45
N ASP A 31 0.60 25.78 2.07
CA ASP A 31 1.05 24.77 3.02
C ASP A 31 0.07 24.57 4.18
N GLU A 32 -0.42 25.67 4.76
CA GLU A 32 -1.40 25.62 5.85
C GLU A 32 -2.68 24.89 5.41
N TRP A 33 -3.17 25.15 4.18
CA TRP A 33 -4.38 24.53 3.68
C TRP A 33 -4.19 23.02 3.50
N ILE A 34 -3.06 22.59 2.93
CA ILE A 34 -2.75 21.18 2.68
C ILE A 34 -2.60 20.45 4.02
N LYS A 35 -1.74 20.94 4.92
CA LYS A 35 -1.52 20.34 6.25
C LYS A 35 -2.81 20.22 7.04
N ARG A 36 -3.60 21.29 7.12
CA ARG A 36 -4.87 21.28 7.88
C ARG A 36 -5.87 20.26 7.35
N ARG A 37 -5.91 20.05 6.02
CA ARG A 37 -6.88 19.13 5.40
C ARG A 37 -6.42 17.68 5.35
N THR A 38 -5.11 17.43 5.37
CA THR A 38 -4.55 16.10 5.04
C THR A 38 -3.51 15.60 6.02
N GLY A 39 -2.78 16.49 6.70
CA GLY A 39 -1.58 16.17 7.48
C GLY A 39 -0.29 16.09 6.63
N ILE A 40 -0.37 16.32 5.32
CA ILE A 40 0.78 16.20 4.39
C ILE A 40 1.62 17.48 4.43
N SER A 41 2.94 17.33 4.56
CA SER A 41 3.92 18.43 4.50
C SER A 41 4.78 18.37 3.24
N GLN A 42 5.06 17.16 2.76
CA GLN A 42 5.84 16.90 1.57
C GLN A 42 5.47 15.54 0.96
N ARG A 43 5.97 15.28 -0.25
CA ARG A 43 5.92 13.97 -0.89
C ARG A 43 7.19 13.68 -1.68
N HIS A 44 7.42 12.41 -1.97
CA HIS A 44 8.46 11.98 -2.89
C HIS A 44 7.87 11.80 -4.30
N ILE A 45 8.60 12.24 -5.33
CA ILE A 45 8.17 12.15 -6.74
C ILE A 45 9.28 11.48 -7.55
N ALA A 46 8.94 10.41 -8.27
CA ALA A 46 9.87 9.74 -9.17
C ALA A 46 10.07 10.57 -10.43
N VAL A 47 11.33 10.93 -10.72
CA VAL A 47 11.69 11.70 -11.92
C VAL A 47 12.27 10.76 -12.96
N ASN A 48 13.37 10.10 -12.61
CA ASN A 48 14.05 9.15 -13.48
C ASN A 48 13.72 7.71 -13.09
N GLU A 49 13.27 7.51 -11.86
CA GLU A 49 12.99 6.19 -11.32
C GLU A 49 11.73 5.60 -11.98
N SER A 50 11.85 4.35 -12.43
CA SER A 50 10.70 3.54 -12.85
C SER A 50 10.06 2.85 -11.64
N ASN A 51 8.84 2.35 -11.83
CA ASN A 51 8.20 1.45 -10.87
C ASN A 51 9.11 0.25 -10.57
N THR A 52 9.45 -0.50 -11.62
CA THR A 52 10.32 -1.67 -11.56
C THR A 52 11.63 -1.41 -10.80
N GLU A 53 12.31 -0.27 -11.05
CA GLU A 53 13.56 0.06 -10.35
C GLU A 53 13.37 0.24 -8.84
N MET A 54 12.27 0.87 -8.40
CA MET A 54 11.96 1.00 -6.98
C MET A 54 11.65 -0.36 -6.35
N GLY A 55 10.86 -1.21 -7.04
CA GLY A 55 10.56 -2.57 -6.60
C GLY A 55 11.80 -3.45 -6.49
N VAL A 56 12.73 -3.39 -7.46
CA VAL A 56 14.02 -4.10 -7.43
C VAL A 56 14.85 -3.67 -6.22
N LYS A 57 14.91 -2.36 -5.92
CA LYS A 57 15.61 -1.86 -4.72
C LYS A 57 15.03 -2.41 -3.42
N VAL A 58 13.69 -2.54 -3.34
CA VAL A 58 13.02 -3.16 -2.19
C VAL A 58 13.36 -4.65 -2.12
N ALA A 59 13.23 -5.39 -3.22
CA ALA A 59 13.51 -6.82 -3.27
C ALA A 59 14.96 -7.16 -2.86
N ASN A 60 15.94 -6.43 -3.40
CA ASN A 60 17.34 -6.61 -3.03
C ASN A 60 17.60 -6.34 -1.54
N GLN A 61 17.03 -5.27 -0.98
CA GLN A 61 17.14 -5.00 0.46
C GLN A 61 16.48 -6.09 1.31
N LEU A 62 15.36 -6.68 0.84
CA LEU A 62 14.70 -7.77 1.54
C LEU A 62 15.56 -9.04 1.56
N LEU A 63 16.16 -9.39 0.42
CA LEU A 63 17.08 -10.53 0.29
C LEU A 63 18.31 -10.32 1.19
N GLU A 64 18.94 -9.14 1.11
CA GLU A 64 20.10 -8.78 1.94
C GLU A 64 19.79 -8.85 3.44
N LYS A 65 18.70 -8.22 3.89
CA LYS A 65 18.32 -8.19 5.31
C LYS A 65 17.93 -9.58 5.85
N SER A 66 17.40 -10.46 5.00
CA SER A 66 16.95 -11.80 5.42
C SER A 66 18.03 -12.86 5.28
N GLY A 67 19.06 -12.63 4.46
CA GLY A 67 20.07 -13.63 4.11
C GLY A 67 19.54 -14.79 3.26
N ILE A 68 18.41 -14.59 2.58
CA ILE A 68 17.78 -15.56 1.68
C ILE A 68 18.25 -15.30 0.25
N ASP A 69 18.59 -16.34 -0.47
CA ASP A 69 19.00 -16.23 -1.87
C ASP A 69 17.77 -16.04 -2.79
N ALA A 70 17.93 -15.27 -3.87
CA ALA A 70 16.84 -14.97 -4.80
C ALA A 70 16.22 -16.24 -5.40
N ASP A 71 17.04 -17.25 -5.69
CA ASP A 71 16.59 -18.54 -6.24
C ASP A 71 15.77 -19.39 -5.25
N GLU A 72 15.78 -19.05 -3.96
CA GLU A 72 14.92 -19.72 -2.97
C GLU A 72 13.49 -19.16 -2.94
N LEU A 73 13.23 -18.04 -3.62
CA LEU A 73 11.89 -17.45 -3.67
C LEU A 73 10.95 -18.33 -4.51
N ASN A 74 9.76 -18.57 -3.98
CA ASN A 74 8.67 -19.25 -4.70
C ASN A 74 7.65 -18.26 -5.27
N PHE A 75 7.50 -17.09 -4.64
CA PHE A 75 6.45 -16.13 -4.99
C PHE A 75 6.96 -14.69 -4.97
N ILE A 76 6.60 -13.91 -5.98
CA ILE A 76 6.78 -12.46 -6.00
C ILE A 76 5.45 -11.83 -6.39
N ILE A 77 4.86 -11.08 -5.48
CA ILE A 77 3.61 -10.36 -5.73
C ILE A 77 3.89 -8.87 -5.61
N VAL A 78 3.46 -8.10 -6.60
CA VAL A 78 3.50 -6.62 -6.54
C VAL A 78 2.08 -6.09 -6.54
N ALA A 79 1.72 -5.39 -5.48
CA ALA A 79 0.48 -4.62 -5.39
C ALA A 79 0.72 -3.22 -5.97
N THR A 80 0.15 -2.95 -7.15
CA THR A 80 0.28 -1.65 -7.82
C THR A 80 -0.92 -1.36 -8.72
N MET A 81 -1.29 -0.10 -8.86
CA MET A 81 -2.18 0.39 -9.92
C MET A 81 -1.49 1.32 -10.91
N SER A 82 -0.17 1.50 -10.75
CA SER A 82 0.61 2.45 -11.52
C SER A 82 1.85 1.78 -12.12
N SER A 83 1.76 0.51 -12.54
CA SER A 83 2.85 -0.24 -13.16
C SER A 83 3.49 0.48 -14.36
N ASP A 84 4.77 0.19 -14.65
CA ASP A 84 5.46 0.72 -15.83
C ASP A 84 4.75 0.29 -17.13
N TYR A 85 4.29 -0.97 -17.16
CA TYR A 85 3.64 -1.60 -18.30
C TYR A 85 2.38 -2.36 -17.84
N GLN A 86 1.43 -2.57 -18.77
CA GLN A 86 0.36 -3.57 -18.56
C GLN A 86 0.89 -5.01 -18.74
N THR A 87 1.90 -5.19 -19.60
CA THR A 87 2.64 -6.44 -19.78
C THR A 87 4.07 -6.16 -20.27
N PRO A 88 5.11 -6.82 -19.71
CA PRO A 88 5.06 -7.78 -18.61
C PRO A 88 4.64 -7.11 -17.28
N SER A 89 4.28 -7.92 -16.29
CA SER A 89 3.98 -7.40 -14.95
C SER A 89 5.23 -6.83 -14.28
N THR A 90 5.03 -5.92 -13.32
CA THR A 90 6.10 -5.35 -12.51
C THR A 90 6.82 -6.46 -11.73
N ALA A 91 6.06 -7.39 -11.15
CA ALA A 91 6.58 -8.55 -10.45
C ALA A 91 7.47 -9.44 -11.33
N ALA A 92 7.06 -9.71 -12.58
CA ALA A 92 7.86 -10.51 -13.51
C ALA A 92 9.16 -9.79 -13.90
N SER A 93 9.11 -8.48 -14.05
CA SER A 93 10.29 -7.66 -14.32
C SER A 93 11.27 -7.70 -13.13
N ILE A 94 10.77 -7.52 -11.90
CA ILE A 94 11.58 -7.66 -10.67
C ILE A 94 12.19 -9.06 -10.59
N GLN A 95 11.39 -10.11 -10.78
CA GLN A 95 11.82 -11.51 -10.73
C GLN A 95 13.03 -11.77 -11.64
N GLY A 96 12.95 -11.32 -12.89
CA GLY A 96 14.05 -11.48 -13.85
C GLY A 96 15.31 -10.68 -13.47
N ILE A 97 15.14 -9.46 -12.95
CA ILE A 97 16.26 -8.58 -12.59
C ILE A 97 17.00 -9.08 -11.34
N ILE A 98 16.28 -9.56 -10.32
CA ILE A 98 16.92 -10.10 -9.09
C ILE A 98 17.40 -11.54 -9.26
N GLY A 99 17.10 -12.18 -10.39
CA GLY A 99 17.50 -13.56 -10.68
C GLY A 99 16.74 -14.61 -9.88
N ALA A 100 15.48 -14.38 -9.54
CA ALA A 100 14.67 -15.32 -8.75
C ALA A 100 14.03 -16.40 -9.64
N GLN A 101 14.83 -17.33 -10.18
CA GLN A 101 14.43 -18.19 -11.32
C GLN A 101 13.28 -19.14 -11.00
N ASN A 102 13.08 -19.49 -9.74
CA ASN A 102 12.02 -20.41 -9.30
C ASN A 102 10.71 -19.71 -8.89
N ALA A 103 10.69 -18.38 -8.87
CA ALA A 103 9.56 -17.63 -8.36
C ALA A 103 8.44 -17.47 -9.39
N MET A 104 7.21 -17.83 -9.00
CA MET A 104 6.01 -17.38 -9.69
C MET A 104 5.78 -15.89 -9.38
N ALA A 105 5.60 -15.07 -10.42
CA ALA A 105 5.51 -13.61 -10.27
C ALA A 105 4.28 -13.01 -10.97
N PHE A 106 3.51 -12.17 -10.25
CA PHE A 106 2.36 -11.46 -10.81
C PHE A 106 2.01 -10.18 -10.04
N ASP A 107 1.30 -9.26 -10.71
CA ASP A 107 0.80 -8.04 -10.11
C ASP A 107 -0.63 -8.23 -9.61
N ILE A 108 -1.00 -7.53 -8.54
CA ILE A 108 -2.39 -7.41 -8.07
C ILE A 108 -2.80 -5.95 -8.00
N ASN A 109 -3.96 -5.63 -8.57
CA ASN A 109 -4.55 -4.29 -8.48
C ASN A 109 -5.83 -4.33 -7.64
N ALA A 110 -5.72 -3.83 -6.41
CA ALA A 110 -6.86 -3.47 -5.56
C ALA A 110 -6.68 -2.04 -5.02
N ALA A 111 -6.14 -1.16 -5.86
CA ALA A 111 -5.77 0.22 -5.54
C ALA A 111 -5.03 0.32 -4.18
N CYS A 112 -5.39 1.27 -3.33
CA CYS A 112 -4.75 1.48 -2.02
C CYS A 112 -4.93 0.31 -1.03
N SER A 113 -5.86 -0.63 -1.25
CA SER A 113 -5.96 -1.86 -0.44
C SER A 113 -5.04 -2.97 -0.93
N GLY A 114 -4.29 -2.73 -2.02
CA GLY A 114 -3.52 -3.72 -2.76
C GLY A 114 -2.56 -4.53 -1.89
N PHE A 115 -1.85 -3.89 -0.95
CA PHE A 115 -0.87 -4.61 -0.13
C PHE A 115 -1.52 -5.63 0.80
N VAL A 116 -2.64 -5.30 1.43
CA VAL A 116 -3.39 -6.25 2.29
C VAL A 116 -4.00 -7.37 1.44
N TYR A 117 -4.58 -7.02 0.29
CA TYR A 117 -5.13 -8.02 -0.64
C TYR A 117 -4.04 -8.99 -1.14
N GLY A 118 -2.89 -8.46 -1.57
CA GLY A 118 -1.75 -9.25 -2.01
C GLY A 118 -1.14 -10.10 -0.91
N SER A 119 -1.09 -9.60 0.33
CA SER A 119 -0.62 -10.36 1.50
C SER A 119 -1.51 -11.57 1.78
N THR A 120 -2.84 -11.42 1.67
CA THR A 120 -3.78 -12.55 1.80
C THR A 120 -3.60 -13.59 0.71
N VAL A 121 -3.39 -13.16 -0.54
CA VAL A 121 -3.08 -14.09 -1.64
C VAL A 121 -1.75 -14.81 -1.37
N LEU A 122 -0.72 -14.09 -0.93
CA LEU A 122 0.57 -14.68 -0.58
C LEU A 122 0.44 -15.70 0.55
N ASN A 123 -0.33 -15.38 1.59
CA ASN A 123 -0.59 -16.28 2.71
C ASN A 123 -1.25 -17.59 2.25
N ALA A 124 -2.22 -17.51 1.35
CA ALA A 124 -2.86 -18.69 0.77
C ALA A 124 -1.88 -19.55 -0.07
N LEU A 125 -1.01 -18.93 -0.86
CA LEU A 125 0.03 -19.63 -1.63
C LEU A 125 1.04 -20.32 -0.70
N LEU A 126 1.49 -19.62 0.34
CA LEU A 126 2.42 -20.15 1.34
C LEU A 126 1.83 -21.31 2.14
N ALA A 127 0.53 -21.28 2.45
CA ALA A 127 -0.12 -22.35 3.20
C ALA A 127 -0.04 -23.72 2.50
N GLY A 128 0.03 -23.72 1.16
CA GLY A 128 0.24 -24.93 0.35
C GLY A 128 1.70 -25.35 0.18
N ASN A 129 2.66 -24.54 0.66
CA ASN A 129 4.10 -24.71 0.43
C ASN A 129 4.88 -24.56 1.76
N PRO A 130 5.02 -25.63 2.56
CA PRO A 130 5.88 -25.62 3.75
C PRO A 130 7.33 -25.26 3.39
N GLY A 131 7.95 -24.34 4.14
CA GLY A 131 9.25 -23.76 3.82
C GLY A 131 9.25 -22.79 2.64
N GLY A 132 8.07 -22.51 2.07
CA GLY A 132 7.91 -21.60 0.96
C GLY A 132 8.27 -20.16 1.36
N LYS A 133 8.90 -19.44 0.43
CA LYS A 133 9.36 -18.06 0.60
C LYS A 133 8.72 -17.18 -0.44
N GLY A 134 8.29 -15.99 -0.03
CA GLY A 134 7.72 -15.04 -0.96
C GLY A 134 7.93 -13.59 -0.57
N ILE A 135 7.89 -12.74 -1.59
CA ILE A 135 7.95 -11.29 -1.45
C ILE A 135 6.59 -10.72 -1.83
N ILE A 136 6.08 -9.80 -1.00
CA ILE A 136 4.97 -8.90 -1.35
C ILE A 136 5.47 -7.46 -1.27
N ILE A 137 5.31 -6.72 -2.36
CA ILE A 137 5.69 -5.30 -2.46
C ILE A 137 4.44 -4.50 -2.76
N GLY A 138 4.17 -3.46 -1.98
CA GLY A 138 3.27 -2.38 -2.37
C GLY A 138 4.09 -1.28 -3.03
N GLU A 139 3.72 -0.88 -4.24
CA GLU A 139 4.52 0.03 -5.04
C GLU A 139 3.67 0.95 -5.89
N GLU A 140 4.01 2.24 -5.88
CA GLU A 140 3.31 3.21 -6.71
C GLU A 140 4.20 4.35 -7.23
N LYS A 141 3.95 4.74 -8.48
CA LYS A 141 4.35 6.01 -9.09
C LYS A 141 3.08 6.78 -9.45
N LEU A 142 2.38 7.26 -8.42
CA LEU A 142 1.08 7.94 -8.56
C LEU A 142 1.21 9.31 -9.23
N SER A 143 2.39 9.93 -9.18
CA SER A 143 2.66 11.22 -9.81
C SER A 143 2.32 11.28 -11.31
N LYS A 144 2.38 10.15 -12.03
CA LYS A 144 1.97 10.04 -13.44
C LYS A 144 0.46 9.98 -13.65
N LEU A 145 -0.29 9.65 -12.60
CA LEU A 145 -1.76 9.58 -12.60
C LEU A 145 -2.38 10.84 -11.99
N VAL A 146 -1.59 11.86 -11.67
CA VAL A 146 -2.06 13.13 -11.11
C VAL A 146 -2.26 14.17 -12.23
N ASP A 147 -3.41 14.84 -12.22
CA ASP A 147 -3.57 16.10 -12.97
C ASP A 147 -2.97 17.23 -12.14
N TRP A 148 -1.76 17.67 -12.52
CA TRP A 148 -1.02 18.72 -11.81
C TRP A 148 -1.64 20.12 -11.94
N HIS A 149 -2.78 20.27 -12.61
CA HIS A 149 -3.59 21.51 -12.61
C HIS A 149 -4.78 21.42 -11.64
N ASP A 150 -5.17 20.22 -11.21
CA ASP A 150 -6.23 20.01 -10.22
C ASP A 150 -5.65 19.98 -8.80
N ARG A 151 -5.67 21.15 -8.14
CA ARG A 151 -5.22 21.25 -6.74
C ARG A 151 -5.94 20.32 -5.78
N SER A 152 -7.15 19.84 -6.10
CA SER A 152 -7.94 19.00 -5.20
C SER A 152 -7.37 17.60 -5.03
N THR A 153 -6.62 17.12 -6.03
CA THR A 153 -5.99 15.79 -6.05
C THR A 153 -4.46 15.87 -6.09
N ALA A 154 -3.88 16.87 -6.77
CA ALA A 154 -2.42 16.98 -6.98
C ALA A 154 -1.61 17.11 -5.69
N VAL A 155 -2.23 17.62 -4.63
CA VAL A 155 -1.59 17.76 -3.31
C VAL A 155 -1.68 16.48 -2.46
N LEU A 156 -2.30 15.40 -2.93
CA LEU A 156 -2.56 14.24 -2.08
C LEU A 156 -1.50 13.15 -2.21
N PHE A 157 -1.03 12.91 -3.43
CA PHE A 157 -0.31 11.68 -3.75
C PHE A 157 1.20 11.86 -3.75
N GLY A 158 1.90 10.75 -3.51
CA GLY A 158 3.34 10.62 -3.62
C GLY A 158 3.70 9.24 -4.19
N ASP A 159 4.99 9.06 -4.43
CA ASP A 159 5.55 7.85 -5.04
C ASP A 159 6.42 7.08 -4.03
N GLY A 160 6.46 5.76 -4.16
CA GLY A 160 7.31 4.91 -3.34
C GLY A 160 7.01 3.42 -3.45
N ALA A 161 7.93 2.62 -2.94
CA ALA A 161 7.84 1.18 -2.86
C ALA A 161 8.20 0.71 -1.45
N ALA A 162 7.49 -0.27 -0.92
CA ALA A 162 7.90 -0.98 0.28
C ALA A 162 7.28 -2.38 0.31
N GLY A 163 7.91 -3.29 1.02
CA GLY A 163 7.46 -4.67 1.06
C GLY A 163 8.03 -5.46 2.20
N MET A 164 7.67 -6.73 2.20
CA MET A 164 8.17 -7.72 3.15
C MET A 164 8.49 -9.04 2.45
N LEU A 165 9.52 -9.70 2.96
CA LEU A 165 9.81 -11.09 2.65
C LEU A 165 9.23 -11.94 3.78
N VAL A 166 8.45 -12.94 3.41
CA VAL A 166 7.74 -13.83 4.32
C VAL A 166 8.07 -15.29 4.02
N GLU A 167 8.06 -16.11 5.05
CA GLU A 167 8.35 -17.54 4.97
C GLU A 167 7.30 -18.34 5.73
N ASN A 168 6.93 -19.49 5.17
CA ASN A 168 6.20 -20.51 5.90
C ASN A 168 7.18 -21.43 6.66
N ASP A 169 7.82 -20.90 7.69
CA ASP A 169 8.87 -21.58 8.48
C ASP A 169 8.33 -22.50 9.60
N GLY A 170 7.01 -22.65 9.69
CA GLY A 170 6.33 -23.44 10.73
C GLY A 170 6.30 -22.77 12.11
N SER A 171 6.73 -21.51 12.21
CA SER A 171 6.70 -20.76 13.46
C SER A 171 5.29 -20.30 13.84
N SER A 172 5.19 -19.64 15.00
CA SER A 172 3.94 -19.05 15.49
C SER A 172 3.59 -17.69 14.86
N SER A 173 4.48 -17.14 14.03
CA SER A 173 4.20 -15.92 13.27
C SER A 173 3.25 -16.26 12.13
N GLN A 174 2.09 -15.61 12.10
CA GLN A 174 1.01 -15.95 11.18
C GLN A 174 0.05 -14.78 11.03
N ILE A 175 -0.71 -14.81 9.94
CA ILE A 175 -1.93 -14.02 9.82
C ILE A 175 -3.01 -14.73 10.64
N LEU A 176 -3.51 -14.07 11.68
CA LEU A 176 -4.54 -14.60 12.59
C LEU A 176 -5.95 -14.44 12.05
N ALA A 177 -6.19 -13.38 11.30
CA ALA A 177 -7.49 -13.08 10.71
C ALA A 177 -7.36 -12.11 9.54
N GLU A 178 -8.34 -12.18 8.64
CA GLU A 178 -8.40 -11.41 7.39
C GLU A 178 -9.85 -11.01 7.12
N ASP A 179 -10.12 -9.72 6.89
CA ASP A 179 -11.42 -9.23 6.41
C ASP A 179 -11.21 -8.34 5.19
N LEU A 180 -11.60 -8.84 4.02
CA LEU A 180 -11.48 -8.14 2.74
C LEU A 180 -12.87 -7.97 2.12
N LYS A 181 -13.20 -6.76 1.66
CA LYS A 181 -14.49 -6.46 1.01
C LYS A 181 -14.35 -5.44 -0.11
N THR A 182 -15.06 -5.72 -1.20
CA THR A 182 -15.18 -4.83 -2.36
C THR A 182 -16.59 -4.28 -2.48
N TYR A 183 -16.70 -3.02 -2.86
CA TYR A 183 -17.94 -2.26 -3.05
C TYR A 183 -17.96 -1.67 -4.46
N GLY A 184 -18.04 -2.55 -5.46
CA GLY A 184 -17.98 -2.25 -6.91
C GLY A 184 -18.94 -1.15 -7.37
N GLN A 185 -20.11 -1.09 -6.76
CA GLN A 185 -21.13 -0.08 -7.05
C GLN A 185 -20.71 1.35 -6.72
N LEU A 186 -19.65 1.54 -5.93
CA LEU A 186 -19.07 2.84 -5.59
C LEU A 186 -17.82 3.17 -6.43
N GLY A 187 -17.45 2.33 -7.41
CA GLY A 187 -16.19 2.43 -8.15
C GLY A 187 -15.97 3.77 -8.87
N SER A 188 -17.04 4.42 -9.34
CA SER A 188 -16.94 5.74 -9.99
C SER A 188 -16.49 6.88 -9.05
N SER A 189 -16.49 6.64 -7.73
CA SER A 189 -16.11 7.64 -6.72
C SER A 189 -14.61 7.89 -6.65
N LEU A 190 -13.79 6.97 -7.18
CA LEU A 190 -12.34 7.12 -7.27
C LEU A 190 -11.84 6.32 -8.46
N THR A 191 -11.42 7.02 -9.52
CA THR A 191 -10.94 6.43 -10.77
C THR A 191 -9.61 7.06 -11.19
N ALA A 192 -8.78 6.31 -11.90
CA ALA A 192 -7.55 6.75 -12.55
C ALA A 192 -7.18 5.74 -13.65
N GLY A 193 -6.28 6.11 -14.56
CA GLY A 193 -5.74 5.21 -15.57
C GLY A 193 -6.71 4.85 -16.69
N HIS A 194 -7.71 5.69 -16.99
CA HIS A 194 -8.57 5.50 -18.16
C HIS A 194 -7.86 6.07 -19.40
N PHE A 195 -7.30 5.17 -20.20
CA PHE A 195 -6.59 5.52 -21.44
C PHE A 195 -7.56 5.85 -22.58
N PRO A 196 -7.23 6.81 -23.46
CA PRO A 196 -8.01 7.09 -24.65
C PRO A 196 -8.05 5.88 -25.59
N GLU A 197 -9.25 5.57 -26.08
CA GLU A 197 -9.50 4.57 -27.11
C GLU A 197 -9.53 5.28 -28.47
N ASP A 198 -8.34 5.63 -28.97
CA ASP A 198 -8.17 6.22 -30.29
C ASP A 198 -7.39 5.25 -31.18
N THR A 199 -8.07 4.71 -32.19
CA THR A 199 -7.51 3.73 -33.11
C THR A 199 -7.81 4.13 -34.55
N PRO A 200 -7.06 3.61 -35.54
CA PRO A 200 -7.40 3.80 -36.95
C PRO A 200 -8.81 3.32 -37.36
N PHE A 201 -9.52 2.60 -36.49
CA PHE A 201 -10.88 2.08 -36.73
C PHE A 201 -11.97 2.90 -36.04
N GLY A 202 -11.61 3.96 -35.33
CA GLY A 202 -12.53 4.85 -34.63
C GLY A 202 -11.98 5.35 -33.31
N SER A 203 -12.54 6.47 -32.86
CA SER A 203 -12.26 7.11 -31.58
C SER A 203 -13.50 7.09 -30.69
N ASN A 204 -13.32 6.86 -29.39
CA ASN A 204 -14.39 7.02 -28.42
C ASN A 204 -14.57 8.51 -28.08
N GLU A 205 -15.75 9.08 -28.37
CA GLU A 205 -16.06 10.50 -28.10
C GLU A 205 -16.28 10.82 -26.61
N LYS A 206 -16.34 9.80 -25.73
CA LYS A 206 -16.50 10.04 -24.29
C LYS A 206 -15.26 10.72 -23.72
N GLN A 207 -15.46 11.73 -22.87
CA GLN A 207 -14.36 12.30 -22.09
C GLN A 207 -13.80 11.28 -21.12
N VAL A 208 -12.66 10.69 -21.47
CA VAL A 208 -11.87 9.82 -20.62
C VAL A 208 -10.69 10.60 -20.03
N SER A 209 -10.27 10.24 -18.82
CA SER A 209 -9.17 10.90 -18.13
C SER A 209 -8.26 9.84 -17.54
N GLN A 210 -6.99 9.89 -17.91
CA GLN A 210 -5.96 9.05 -17.30
C GLN A 210 -5.66 9.47 -15.86
N TYR A 211 -6.00 10.70 -15.48
CA TYR A 211 -5.72 11.24 -14.16
C TYR A 211 -6.78 10.88 -13.11
N PHE A 212 -6.38 10.95 -11.84
CA PHE A 212 -7.25 10.76 -10.69
C PHE A 212 -8.49 11.66 -10.77
N LYS A 213 -9.66 11.05 -10.62
CA LYS A 213 -10.92 11.72 -10.31
C LYS A 213 -11.48 11.13 -9.04
N MET A 214 -11.80 11.99 -8.06
CA MET A 214 -12.20 11.55 -6.73
C MET A 214 -13.36 12.39 -6.17
N ASP A 215 -14.41 11.72 -5.69
CA ASP A 215 -15.34 12.32 -4.73
C ASP A 215 -14.75 12.18 -3.32
N GLY A 216 -14.01 13.20 -2.89
CA GLY A 216 -13.33 13.19 -1.60
C GLY A 216 -14.27 13.04 -0.40
N HIS A 217 -15.52 13.51 -0.49
CA HIS A 217 -16.49 13.38 0.60
C HIS A 217 -16.99 11.94 0.73
N LEU A 218 -17.36 11.32 -0.40
CA LEU A 218 -17.78 9.92 -0.44
C LEU A 218 -16.65 9.00 0.03
N VAL A 219 -15.44 9.17 -0.51
CA VAL A 219 -14.26 8.37 -0.12
C VAL A 219 -13.92 8.52 1.36
N TYR A 220 -13.97 9.75 1.90
CA TYR A 220 -13.75 9.98 3.34
C TYR A 220 -14.81 9.28 4.21
N ASN A 221 -16.09 9.38 3.85
CA ASN A 221 -17.18 8.74 4.59
C ASN A 221 -17.11 7.21 4.50
N PHE A 222 -16.74 6.69 3.34
CA PHE A 222 -16.47 5.27 3.13
C PHE A 222 -15.35 4.81 4.06
N ALA A 223 -14.17 5.43 4.00
CA ALA A 223 -13.00 5.03 4.79
C ALA A 223 -13.29 5.08 6.30
N THR A 224 -13.86 6.19 6.78
CA THR A 224 -14.18 6.36 8.21
C THR A 224 -15.33 5.48 8.70
N THR A 225 -16.02 4.76 7.83
CA THR A 225 -17.11 3.83 8.18
C THR A 225 -16.72 2.38 7.99
N LYS A 226 -16.10 2.04 6.86
CA LYS A 226 -15.78 0.67 6.48
C LYS A 226 -14.48 0.16 7.09
N ALA A 227 -13.45 1.00 7.23
CA ALA A 227 -12.19 0.62 7.89
C ALA A 227 -12.39 0.17 9.35
N PRO A 228 -13.05 0.94 10.26
CA PRO A 228 -13.24 0.49 11.63
C PRO A 228 -14.11 -0.76 11.73
N ALA A 229 -15.09 -0.92 10.83
CA ALA A 229 -15.91 -2.12 10.77
C ALA A 229 -15.11 -3.35 10.29
N SER A 230 -14.17 -3.16 9.35
CA SER A 230 -13.25 -4.22 8.89
C SER A 230 -12.29 -4.63 10.00
N ILE A 231 -11.70 -3.66 10.69
CA ILE A 231 -10.85 -3.89 11.87
C ILE A 231 -11.59 -4.69 12.93
N GLN A 232 -12.82 -4.29 13.29
CA GLN A 232 -13.59 -5.02 14.29
C GLN A 232 -13.86 -6.47 13.88
N ARG A 233 -14.26 -6.72 12.63
CA ARG A 233 -14.49 -8.09 12.15
C ARG A 233 -13.23 -8.94 12.18
N ALA A 234 -12.07 -8.37 11.82
CA ALA A 234 -10.81 -9.08 11.87
C ALA A 234 -10.36 -9.36 13.31
N LEU A 235 -10.59 -8.43 14.24
CA LEU A 235 -10.36 -8.64 15.68
C LEU A 235 -11.25 -9.76 16.25
N ASP A 236 -12.54 -9.75 15.91
CA ASP A 236 -13.50 -10.76 16.34
C ASP A 236 -13.09 -12.16 15.84
N GLN A 237 -12.68 -12.27 14.57
CA GLN A 237 -12.17 -13.52 13.99
C GLN A 237 -10.87 -13.99 14.65
N ALA A 238 -9.97 -13.08 15.00
CA ALA A 238 -8.72 -13.41 15.69
C ALA A 238 -8.93 -13.74 17.18
N GLY A 239 -10.13 -13.50 17.72
CA GLY A 239 -10.39 -13.63 19.16
C GLY A 239 -9.61 -12.62 20.01
N LEU A 240 -9.29 -11.45 19.46
CA LEU A 240 -8.48 -10.42 20.11
C LEU A 240 -9.30 -9.18 20.44
N GLN A 241 -8.96 -8.55 21.54
CA GLN A 241 -9.43 -7.21 21.88
C GLN A 241 -8.53 -6.14 21.24
N ALA A 242 -9.10 -4.97 20.93
CA ALA A 242 -8.39 -3.91 20.23
C ALA A 242 -7.19 -3.33 21.03
N ASP A 243 -7.22 -3.42 22.36
CA ASP A 243 -6.15 -2.99 23.24
C ASP A 243 -4.91 -3.91 23.19
N GLN A 244 -5.08 -5.18 22.78
CA GLN A 244 -3.99 -6.14 22.57
C GLN A 244 -3.19 -5.84 21.30
N ILE A 245 -3.75 -5.09 20.35
CA ILE A 245 -3.03 -4.67 19.14
C ILE A 245 -2.01 -3.59 19.52
N LYS A 246 -0.73 -3.86 19.22
CA LYS A 246 0.37 -2.93 19.43
C LYS A 246 0.20 -1.68 18.56
N PHE A 247 0.06 -1.88 17.25
CA PHE A 247 -0.13 -0.82 16.26
C PHE A 247 -1.17 -1.18 15.21
N PHE A 248 -1.99 -0.19 14.86
CA PHE A 248 -2.86 -0.17 13.69
C PHE A 248 -2.12 0.58 12.57
N VAL A 249 -1.44 -0.18 11.72
CA VAL A 249 -0.72 0.30 10.55
C VAL A 249 -1.74 0.49 9.42
N MET A 250 -2.33 1.68 9.39
CA MET A 250 -3.39 2.03 8.45
C MET A 250 -2.83 2.70 7.19
N HIS A 251 -3.57 2.58 6.08
CA HIS A 251 -3.35 3.36 4.87
C HIS A 251 -3.34 4.88 5.16
N GLN A 252 -2.30 5.55 4.67
CA GLN A 252 -1.97 6.95 4.93
C GLN A 252 -2.53 7.85 3.83
N ALA A 253 -3.85 7.83 3.64
CA ALA A 253 -4.53 8.71 2.68
C ALA A 253 -4.76 10.13 3.23
N ASN A 254 -5.10 10.21 4.52
CA ASN A 254 -5.41 11.45 5.20
C ASN A 254 -5.34 11.24 6.72
N GLU A 255 -4.57 12.06 7.42
CA GLU A 255 -4.39 11.98 8.88
C GLU A 255 -5.75 12.03 9.63
N ARG A 256 -6.72 12.79 9.12
CA ARG A 256 -8.04 12.94 9.74
C ARG A 256 -8.84 11.64 9.67
N ILE A 257 -8.65 10.81 8.65
CA ILE A 257 -9.29 9.49 8.57
C ILE A 257 -8.76 8.62 9.71
N VAL A 258 -7.43 8.55 9.88
CA VAL A 258 -6.79 7.76 10.95
C VAL A 258 -7.29 8.23 12.32
N LYS A 259 -7.29 9.54 12.58
CA LYS A 259 -7.84 10.13 13.82
C LYS A 259 -9.30 9.76 14.07
N ARG A 260 -10.12 9.76 13.01
CA ARG A 260 -11.54 9.40 13.10
C ARG A 260 -11.74 7.91 13.38
N VAL A 261 -10.90 7.04 12.81
CA VAL A 261 -10.92 5.59 13.06
C VAL A 261 -10.49 5.30 14.50
N ALA A 262 -9.38 5.87 14.97
CA ALA A 262 -8.93 5.73 16.36
C ALA A 262 -10.03 6.13 17.36
N LYS A 263 -10.71 7.26 17.11
CA LYS A 263 -11.85 7.70 17.92
C LYS A 263 -13.03 6.72 17.87
N LYS A 264 -13.35 6.14 16.70
CA LYS A 264 -14.45 5.16 16.57
C LYS A 264 -14.16 3.84 17.28
N LEU A 265 -12.88 3.46 17.36
CA LEU A 265 -12.44 2.28 18.10
C LEU A 265 -12.19 2.57 19.59
N SER A 266 -12.35 3.82 20.03
CA SER A 266 -12.07 4.27 21.41
C SER A 266 -10.64 3.99 21.87
N LEU A 267 -9.66 4.17 20.97
CA LEU A 267 -8.24 3.92 21.23
C LEU A 267 -7.41 5.20 21.16
N SER A 268 -6.28 5.23 21.88
CA SER A 268 -5.31 6.33 21.79
C SER A 268 -4.64 6.38 20.41
N MET A 269 -4.36 7.59 19.93
CA MET A 269 -3.57 7.82 18.72
C MET A 269 -2.15 7.23 18.80
N ASP A 270 -1.63 6.94 19.99
CA ASP A 270 -0.31 6.30 20.14
C ASP A 270 -0.24 4.89 19.51
N LYS A 271 -1.41 4.24 19.33
CA LYS A 271 -1.53 2.96 18.61
C LYS A 271 -1.66 3.14 17.09
N PHE A 272 -1.79 4.37 16.58
CA PHE A 272 -2.00 4.70 15.17
C PHE A 272 -0.85 5.55 14.64
N PRO A 273 0.31 4.95 14.36
CA PRO A 273 1.45 5.68 13.86
C PRO A 273 1.14 6.33 12.49
N LEU A 274 1.81 7.45 12.23
CA LEU A 274 1.62 8.28 11.05
C LEU A 274 2.96 8.60 10.41
N ASN A 275 3.01 8.55 9.08
CA ASN A 275 4.13 9.07 8.27
C ASN A 275 3.62 9.83 7.03
N ILE A 276 2.30 10.06 6.93
CA ILE A 276 1.68 10.79 5.81
C ILE A 276 2.27 12.19 5.58
N SER A 277 2.79 12.83 6.64
CA SER A 277 3.47 14.13 6.54
C SER A 277 4.64 14.10 5.57
N ASP A 278 5.36 12.98 5.52
CA ASP A 278 6.64 12.86 4.83
C ASP A 278 6.51 12.24 3.43
N TYR A 279 5.47 11.45 3.19
CA TYR A 279 5.31 10.70 1.94
C TYR A 279 4.09 11.11 1.11
N GLY A 280 3.11 11.79 1.71
CA GLY A 280 1.78 11.88 1.10
C GLY A 280 1.08 10.52 1.05
N ASN A 281 0.07 10.41 0.20
CA ASN A 281 -0.61 9.16 -0.08
C ASN A 281 0.14 8.37 -1.17
N THR A 282 0.76 7.25 -0.80
CA THR A 282 1.48 6.35 -1.72
C THR A 282 0.69 5.07 -2.04
N ALA A 283 -0.65 5.12 -1.94
CA ALA A 283 -1.59 4.01 -2.12
C ALA A 283 -1.08 2.67 -1.58
N ALA A 284 -0.88 1.64 -2.41
CA ALA A 284 -0.50 0.31 -1.94
C ALA A 284 0.86 0.26 -1.21
N ALA A 285 1.77 1.21 -1.45
CA ALA A 285 3.04 1.28 -0.73
C ALA A 285 2.91 1.84 0.70
N SER A 286 1.77 2.42 1.06
CA SER A 286 1.62 3.20 2.29
C SER A 286 1.79 2.39 3.57
N GLU A 287 1.04 1.30 3.72
CA GLU A 287 1.13 0.41 4.88
C GLU A 287 2.51 -0.23 5.02
N PRO A 288 3.12 -0.83 3.97
CA PRO A 288 4.46 -1.40 4.10
C PRO A 288 5.54 -0.34 4.34
N LEU A 289 5.40 0.89 3.81
CA LEU A 289 6.32 1.98 4.12
C LEU A 289 6.32 2.28 5.62
N LEU A 290 5.12 2.45 6.19
CA LEU A 290 4.96 2.70 7.62
C LEU A 290 5.45 1.51 8.47
N LEU A 291 5.14 0.28 8.06
CA LEU A 291 5.63 -0.93 8.72
C LEU A 291 7.17 -0.96 8.74
N SER A 292 7.82 -0.74 7.60
CA SER A 292 9.29 -0.71 7.51
C SER A 292 9.88 0.31 8.48
N GLU A 293 9.32 1.51 8.55
CA GLU A 293 9.82 2.52 9.49
C GLU A 293 9.72 2.10 10.95
N LEU A 294 8.60 1.47 11.32
CA LEU A 294 8.36 1.06 12.71
C LEU A 294 9.32 -0.06 13.11
N VAL A 295 9.61 -0.99 12.20
CA VAL A 295 10.60 -2.06 12.41
C VAL A 295 12.01 -1.48 12.46
N ASP A 296 12.40 -0.64 11.50
CA ASP A 296 13.74 -0.02 11.45
C ASP A 296 14.00 0.85 12.69
N LYS A 297 12.96 1.50 13.24
CA LYS A 297 13.01 2.27 14.51
C LYS A 297 12.94 1.41 15.78
N GLY A 298 12.89 0.08 15.66
CA GLY A 298 12.83 -0.86 16.79
C GLY A 298 11.54 -0.79 17.61
N LYS A 299 10.46 -0.23 17.05
CA LYS A 299 9.18 -0.05 17.76
C LYS A 299 8.31 -1.31 17.77
N ILE A 300 8.51 -2.20 16.79
CA ILE A 300 7.83 -3.49 16.65
C ILE A 300 8.80 -4.59 17.06
N LYS A 301 8.32 -5.54 17.86
CA LYS A 301 9.09 -6.69 18.35
C LYS A 301 8.38 -7.99 17.98
N ARG A 302 9.16 -9.08 17.88
CA ARG A 302 8.59 -10.43 17.69
C ARG A 302 7.57 -10.74 18.79
N GLY A 303 6.44 -11.30 18.39
CA GLY A 303 5.28 -11.58 19.23
C GLY A 303 4.25 -10.46 19.30
N ASP A 304 4.54 -9.24 18.84
CA ASP A 304 3.57 -8.14 18.82
C ASP A 304 2.40 -8.46 17.86
N TYR A 305 1.19 -8.07 18.25
CA TYR A 305 0.03 -8.10 17.36
C TYR A 305 -0.10 -6.78 16.61
N LEU A 306 -0.20 -6.87 15.29
CA LEU A 306 -0.33 -5.73 14.38
C LEU A 306 -1.63 -5.86 13.59
N ALA A 307 -2.29 -4.73 13.32
CA ALA A 307 -3.40 -4.66 12.38
C ALA A 307 -2.96 -3.82 11.18
N LEU A 308 -2.92 -4.42 9.98
CA LEU A 308 -2.68 -3.70 8.73
C LEU A 308 -4.01 -3.48 8.03
N THR A 309 -4.36 -2.23 7.73
CA THR A 309 -5.66 -1.87 7.17
C THR A 309 -5.54 -0.93 5.99
N GLY A 310 -5.95 -1.42 4.81
CA GLY A 310 -5.99 -0.67 3.56
C GLY A 310 -7.40 -0.35 3.10
N PHE A 311 -7.60 0.80 2.46
CA PHE A 311 -8.88 1.22 1.86
C PHE A 311 -8.62 2.13 0.67
N GLY A 312 -9.35 1.93 -0.44
CA GLY A 312 -9.05 2.63 -1.69
C GLY A 312 -10.12 2.50 -2.76
N GLY A 313 -9.71 2.77 -4.01
CA GLY A 313 -10.56 2.68 -5.21
C GLY A 313 -11.13 1.27 -5.43
N GLY A 314 -12.34 1.19 -5.99
CA GLY A 314 -13.09 -0.07 -6.13
C GLY A 314 -14.55 -0.02 -5.65
N LEU A 315 -14.96 0.64 -4.57
CA LEU A 315 -14.11 0.94 -3.40
C LEU A 315 -13.78 -0.36 -2.67
N THR A 316 -12.57 -0.48 -2.14
CA THR A 316 -12.09 -1.66 -1.41
C THR A 316 -11.74 -1.32 0.03
N VAL A 317 -11.84 -2.31 0.91
CA VAL A 317 -11.29 -2.27 2.27
C VAL A 317 -10.74 -3.65 2.61
N GLY A 318 -9.59 -3.69 3.28
CA GLY A 318 -8.98 -4.92 3.77
C GLY A 318 -8.33 -4.68 5.12
N THR A 319 -8.49 -5.62 6.05
CA THR A 319 -7.72 -5.68 7.29
C THR A 319 -7.13 -7.07 7.48
N MET A 320 -5.86 -7.14 7.86
CA MET A 320 -5.23 -8.37 8.35
C MET A 320 -4.66 -8.15 9.75
N ILE A 321 -4.83 -9.15 10.62
CA ILE A 321 -4.22 -9.19 11.95
C ILE A 321 -3.03 -10.14 11.91
N ILE A 322 -1.85 -9.66 12.24
CA ILE A 322 -0.60 -10.43 12.18
C ILE A 322 -0.01 -10.53 13.57
N ARG A 323 0.54 -11.70 13.89
CA ARG A 323 1.53 -11.85 14.98
C ARG A 323 2.94 -11.78 14.39
N TYR A 324 3.67 -10.69 14.67
CA TYR A 324 5.00 -10.42 14.10
C TYR A 324 6.10 -11.34 14.63
#